data_AF-A0A158G914-F1
#
_entry.id   AF-A0A158G914-F1
#
_cell.length_a   1.000
_cell.length_b   1.000
_cell.length_c   1.000
_cell.angle_alpha   90.00
_cell.angle_beta   90.00
_cell.angle_gamma   90.00
#
_symmetry.space_group_name_H-M   'P 1'
#
loop_
_entity.id
_entity.type
_entity.pdbx_description
1 polymer ?
#
loop_
_entity_poly.entity_id
_entity_poly.type
_entity_poly.pdbx_seq_one_letter_code
_entity_poly.pdbx_strand_id
1 'polypeptide(L)'
;MINAALFICWSLAVVIFDCGLRRIPNWLVIAGLACACALAASGYSPFHTDLADAGLGLAAGFFALIPFYVLGVMGAADVKVFAVLGAWCGVRALPWLWIAASLAAGVYALWLIASSMTTHNRNTSPQGSQAPLRFVTFVIGGRRTTPYAAMLALAAIGSFAINAFGVAR
;
A
#
# COMPACT_ATOMS: atom_id res chain seq x y z
N MET A 1 -9.38 17.81 -12.67
CA MET A 1 -9.58 16.46 -13.26
C MET A 1 -8.26 15.77 -13.62
N ILE A 2 -7.35 16.43 -14.36
CA ILE A 2 -6.03 15.86 -14.72
C ILE A 2 -5.21 15.39 -13.49
N ASN A 3 -5.19 16.17 -12.42
CA ASN A 3 -4.40 15.88 -11.21
C ASN A 3 -4.86 14.60 -10.50
N ALA A 4 -6.18 14.38 -10.47
CA ALA A 4 -6.80 13.17 -9.95
C ALA A 4 -6.46 11.95 -10.82
N ALA A 5 -6.47 12.11 -12.15
CA ALA A 5 -6.12 11.04 -13.08
C ALA A 5 -4.65 10.62 -12.92
N LEU A 6 -3.72 11.57 -12.71
CA LEU A 6 -2.31 11.28 -12.44
C LEU A 6 -2.14 10.46 -11.14
N PHE A 7 -2.83 10.87 -10.07
CA PHE A 7 -2.79 10.15 -8.80
C PHE A 7 -3.35 8.73 -8.92
N ILE A 8 -4.49 8.55 -9.58
CA ILE A 8 -5.12 7.25 -9.80
C ILE A 8 -4.24 6.38 -10.69
N CYS A 9 -3.68 6.94 -11.77
CA CYS A 9 -2.79 6.22 -12.68
C CYS A 9 -1.54 5.71 -11.97
N TRP A 10 -0.89 6.57 -11.17
CA TRP A 10 0.26 6.17 -10.36
C TRP A 10 -0.10 5.11 -9.31
N SER A 11 -1.20 5.30 -8.58
CA SER A 11 -1.67 4.34 -7.57
C SER A 11 -2.00 2.98 -8.20
N LEU A 12 -2.63 2.97 -9.37
CA LEU A 12 -2.93 1.75 -10.11
C LEU A 12 -1.65 1.07 -10.60
N ALA A 13 -0.66 1.82 -11.08
CA ALA A 13 0.64 1.28 -11.43
C ALA A 13 1.29 0.60 -10.20
N VAL A 14 1.25 1.24 -9.03
CA VAL A 14 1.74 0.64 -7.77
C VAL A 14 1.05 -0.69 -7.49
N VAL A 15 -0.28 -0.77 -7.61
CA VAL A 15 -1.05 -2.03 -7.47
C VAL A 15 -0.58 -3.09 -8.46
N ILE A 16 -0.44 -2.72 -9.74
CA ILE A 16 -0.05 -3.67 -10.80
C ILE A 16 1.36 -4.21 -10.56
N PHE A 17 2.32 -3.36 -10.20
CA PHE A 17 3.69 -3.77 -9.93
C PHE A 17 3.81 -4.60 -8.64
N ASP A 18 3.04 -4.27 -7.60
CA ASP A 18 3.02 -5.02 -6.34
C ASP A 18 2.38 -6.41 -6.54
N CYS A 19 1.23 -6.49 -7.20
CA CYS A 19 0.53 -7.75 -7.48
C CYS A 19 1.25 -8.62 -8.52
N GLY A 20 1.80 -8.01 -9.57
CA GLY A 20 2.37 -8.72 -10.72
C GLY A 20 3.84 -9.08 -10.54
N LEU A 21 4.69 -8.09 -10.24
CA LEU A 21 6.14 -8.28 -10.16
C LEU A 21 6.66 -8.48 -8.74
N ARG A 22 5.82 -8.31 -7.71
CA ARG A 22 6.20 -8.37 -6.27
C ARG A 22 7.40 -7.48 -5.93
N ARG A 23 7.67 -6.49 -6.77
CA ARG A 23 8.78 -5.54 -6.65
C ARG A 23 8.32 -4.22 -7.19
N ILE A 24 8.24 -3.25 -6.29
CA ILE A 24 7.97 -1.87 -6.65
C ILE A 24 9.31 -1.25 -7.06
N PRO A 25 9.50 -0.94 -8.35
CA PRO A 25 10.79 -0.43 -8.80
C PRO A 25 10.99 1.01 -8.31
N ASN A 26 12.25 1.35 -8.00
CA ASN A 26 12.58 2.67 -7.46
C ASN A 26 12.16 3.82 -8.39
N TRP A 27 12.18 3.60 -9.71
CA TRP A 27 11.75 4.62 -10.68
C TRP A 27 10.27 4.99 -10.53
N LEU A 28 9.40 4.04 -10.13
CA LEU A 28 7.97 4.32 -9.93
C LEU A 28 7.74 5.17 -8.68
N VAL A 29 8.55 4.92 -7.63
CA VAL A 29 8.55 5.72 -6.39
C VAL A 29 9.03 7.14 -6.69
N ILE A 30 10.14 7.27 -7.44
CA ILE A 30 10.70 8.58 -7.83
C ILE A 30 9.71 9.34 -8.72
N ALA A 31 9.09 8.68 -9.70
CA ALA A 31 8.08 9.29 -10.57
C ALA A 31 6.88 9.80 -9.77
N GLY A 32 6.38 8.98 -8.83
CA GLY A 32 5.28 9.37 -7.94
C GLY A 32 5.64 10.57 -7.08
N LEU A 33 6.85 10.60 -6.51
CA LEU A 33 7.34 11.71 -5.71
C LEU A 33 7.49 12.99 -6.53
N ALA A 34 8.11 12.89 -7.72
CA ALA A 34 8.28 14.02 -8.61
C ALA A 34 6.94 14.62 -9.01
N CYS A 35 5.95 13.79 -9.34
CA CYS A 35 4.59 14.24 -9.60
C CYS A 35 3.95 14.90 -8.38
N ALA A 36 4.06 14.31 -7.18
CA ALA A 36 3.53 14.90 -5.95
C ALA A 36 4.12 16.30 -5.69
N CYS A 37 5.44 16.43 -5.74
CA CYS A 37 6.13 17.69 -5.54
C CYS A 37 5.79 18.73 -6.63
N ALA A 38 5.73 18.31 -7.90
CA ALA A 38 5.37 19.20 -9.01
C ALA A 38 3.94 19.73 -8.87
N LEU A 39 2.98 18.88 -8.49
CA LEU A 39 1.60 19.28 -8.27
C LEU A 39 1.44 20.16 -7.02
N ALA A 40 2.14 19.84 -5.94
CA ALA A 40 2.15 20.66 -4.72
C ALA A 40 2.76 22.05 -4.97
N ALA A 41 3.89 22.12 -5.70
CA ALA A 41 4.52 23.39 -6.08
C ALA A 41 3.66 24.21 -7.05
N SER A 42 2.85 23.56 -7.88
CA SER A 42 1.95 24.23 -8.83
C SER A 42 0.63 24.68 -8.19
N GLY A 43 0.37 24.38 -6.91
CA GLY A 43 -0.90 24.68 -6.24
C GLY A 43 -2.11 23.88 -6.75
N TYR A 44 -1.86 22.90 -7.62
CA TYR A 44 -2.88 22.06 -8.26
C TYR A 44 -2.97 20.67 -7.61
N SER A 45 -2.50 20.52 -6.37
CA SER A 45 -2.57 19.25 -5.65
C SER A 45 -4.01 18.75 -5.55
N PRO A 46 -4.29 17.46 -5.85
CA PRO A 46 -5.63 16.88 -5.74
C PRO A 46 -6.16 16.89 -4.29
N PHE A 47 -5.29 17.04 -3.30
CA PHE A 47 -5.64 17.12 -1.88
C PHE A 47 -5.42 18.53 -1.28
N HIS A 48 -5.28 19.56 -2.12
CA HIS A 48 -4.99 20.94 -1.68
C HIS A 48 -3.80 21.04 -0.72
N THR A 49 -2.77 20.25 -0.97
CA THR A 49 -1.57 20.16 -0.13
C THR A 49 -0.48 21.08 -0.67
N ASP A 50 0.07 21.91 0.20
CA ASP A 50 1.22 22.77 -0.11
C ASP A 50 2.53 21.99 -0.15
N LEU A 51 3.58 22.56 -0.75
CA LEU A 51 4.88 21.92 -0.86
C LEU A 51 5.50 21.58 0.51
N ALA A 52 5.29 22.44 1.51
CA ALA A 52 5.74 22.20 2.88
C ALA A 52 5.02 20.99 3.49
N ASP A 53 3.71 20.89 3.32
CA ASP A 53 2.89 19.78 3.81
C ASP A 53 3.19 18.47 3.08
N ALA A 54 3.52 18.53 1.79
CA ALA A 54 3.99 17.37 1.02
C ALA A 54 5.33 16.86 1.56
N GLY A 55 6.27 17.75 1.89
CA GLY A 55 7.53 17.40 2.54
C GLY A 55 7.34 16.78 3.92
N LEU A 56 6.47 17.38 4.74
CA LEU A 56 6.11 16.83 6.05
C LEU A 56 5.42 15.48 5.92
N GLY A 57 4.51 15.31 4.95
CA GLY A 57 3.83 14.06 4.66
C GLY A 57 4.79 12.96 4.25
N LEU A 58 5.77 13.27 3.40
CA LEU A 58 6.83 12.35 3.02
C LEU A 58 7.63 11.88 4.24
N ALA A 59 8.12 12.82 5.04
CA ALA A 59 8.91 12.52 6.23
C ALA A 59 8.08 11.70 7.22
N ALA A 60 6.86 12.13 7.53
CA ALA A 60 5.96 11.44 8.44
C ALA A 60 5.65 10.01 7.97
N GLY A 61 5.35 9.81 6.69
CA GLY A 61 5.10 8.49 6.12
C GLY A 61 6.33 7.59 6.21
N PHE A 62 7.51 8.12 5.89
CA PHE A 62 8.77 7.38 5.98
C PHE A 62 9.07 6.98 7.44
N PHE A 63 9.05 7.93 8.37
CA PHE A 63 9.32 7.67 9.79
C PHE A 63 8.27 6.80 10.46
N ALA A 64 7.00 6.87 10.05
CA ALA A 64 5.94 6.03 10.60
C ALA A 64 6.17 4.54 10.33
N LEU A 65 6.72 4.18 9.15
CA LEU A 65 6.93 2.77 8.77
C LEU A 65 8.36 2.26 8.97
N ILE A 66 9.35 3.13 9.23
CA ILE A 66 10.73 2.69 9.57
C ILE A 66 10.76 1.70 10.73
N PRO A 67 10.08 1.92 11.88
CA PRO A 67 10.11 0.97 12.99
C PRO A 67 9.63 -0.42 12.57
N PHE A 68 8.58 -0.50 11.75
CA PHE A 68 8.03 -1.76 11.25
C PHE A 68 8.96 -2.45 10.24
N TYR A 69 9.70 -1.68 9.44
CA TYR A 69 10.72 -2.20 8.55
C TYR A 69 11.92 -2.77 9.33
N VAL A 70 12.42 -2.06 10.34
CA VAL A 70 13.52 -2.52 11.20
C VAL A 70 13.13 -3.77 11.99
N LEU A 71 11.87 -3.85 12.44
CA LEU A 71 11.31 -5.04 13.08
C LEU A 71 11.06 -6.22 12.12
N GLY A 72 11.30 -6.05 10.80
CA GLY A 72 11.14 -7.10 9.79
C GLY A 72 9.69 -7.49 9.53
N VAL A 73 8.72 -6.70 10.00
CA VAL A 73 7.28 -6.95 9.82
C VAL A 73 6.83 -6.57 8.41
N MET A 74 7.55 -5.63 7.77
CA MET A 74 7.12 -4.96 6.54
C MET A 74 8.24 -4.82 5.51
N GLY A 75 7.90 -4.81 4.22
CA GLY A 75 8.88 -4.70 3.14
C GLY A 75 9.36 -3.26 2.92
N ALA A 76 10.58 -3.11 2.42
CA ALA A 76 11.11 -1.80 2.00
C ALA A 76 10.28 -1.14 0.88
N ALA A 77 9.52 -1.94 0.12
CA ALA A 77 8.61 -1.46 -0.91
C ALA A 77 7.43 -0.67 -0.29
N ASP A 78 6.85 -1.18 0.80
CA ASP A 78 5.69 -0.56 1.44
C ASP A 78 6.06 0.79 2.07
N VAL A 79 7.22 0.88 2.73
CA VAL A 79 7.74 2.13 3.31
C VAL A 79 7.87 3.22 2.25
N LYS A 80 8.41 2.87 1.07
CA LYS A 80 8.60 3.81 -0.03
C LYS A 80 7.27 4.32 -0.58
N VAL A 81 6.31 3.43 -0.81
CA VAL A 81 4.98 3.80 -1.30
C VAL A 81 4.24 4.68 -0.31
N PHE A 82 4.30 4.34 0.98
CA PHE A 82 3.64 5.10 2.03
C PHE A 82 4.23 6.50 2.20
N ALA A 83 5.56 6.65 2.08
CA ALA A 83 6.21 7.95 2.07
C ALA A 83 5.74 8.79 0.87
N VAL A 84 5.65 8.21 -0.34
CA VAL A 84 5.14 8.94 -1.52
C VAL A 84 3.67 9.30 -1.34
N LEU A 85 2.83 8.42 -0.79
CA LEU A 85 1.44 8.73 -0.48
C LEU A 85 1.30 9.85 0.55
N GLY A 86 2.22 9.93 1.51
CA GLY A 86 2.32 11.08 2.42
C GLY A 86 2.59 12.38 1.67
N ALA A 87 3.43 12.36 0.62
CA ALA A 87 3.65 13.54 -0.22
C ALA A 87 2.42 13.93 -1.04
N TRP A 88 1.60 12.96 -1.48
CA TRP A 88 0.40 13.22 -2.26
C TRP A 88 -0.79 13.71 -1.42
N CYS A 89 -1.04 13.05 -0.29
CA CYS A 89 -2.25 13.23 0.51
C CYS A 89 -2.01 14.09 1.77
N GLY A 90 -0.75 14.39 2.09
CA GLY A 90 -0.36 15.10 3.31
C GLY A 90 -0.39 14.22 4.56
N VAL A 91 0.15 14.76 5.66
CA VAL A 91 0.28 14.04 6.94
C VAL A 91 -1.05 13.55 7.49
N ARG A 92 -2.12 14.35 7.31
CA ARG A 92 -3.44 14.12 7.92
C ARG A 92 -4.14 12.88 7.37
N ALA A 93 -3.84 12.49 6.14
CA ALA A 93 -4.42 11.31 5.50
C ALA A 93 -3.69 10.01 5.85
N LEU A 94 -2.41 10.08 6.26
CA LEU A 94 -1.58 8.90 6.54
C LEU A 94 -2.20 7.92 7.54
N PRO A 95 -2.74 8.35 8.71
CA PRO A 95 -3.32 7.41 9.68
C PRO A 95 -4.53 6.68 9.11
N TRP A 96 -5.38 7.38 8.35
CA TRP A 96 -6.55 6.78 7.72
C TRP A 96 -6.16 5.76 6.66
N LEU A 97 -5.19 6.10 5.80
CA LEU A 97 -4.65 5.19 4.79
C LEU A 97 -4.06 3.93 5.42
N TRP A 98 -3.32 4.10 6.52
CA TRP A 98 -2.72 2.99 7.24
C TRP A 98 -3.76 2.05 7.87
N ILE A 99 -4.77 2.61 8.54
CA ILE A 99 -5.86 1.84 9.15
C ILE A 99 -6.65 1.10 8.07
N ALA A 100 -7.05 1.79 7.00
CA ALA A 100 -7.82 1.19 5.91
C ALA A 100 -7.04 0.07 5.21
N ALA A 101 -5.74 0.26 4.95
CA ALA A 101 -4.88 -0.76 4.38
C ALA A 101 -4.72 -1.97 5.32
N SER A 102 -4.50 -1.72 6.61
CA SER A 102 -4.36 -2.76 7.64
C SER A 102 -5.64 -3.59 7.77
N LEU A 103 -6.80 -2.93 7.72
CA LEU A 103 -8.10 -3.60 7.76
C LEU A 103 -8.33 -4.46 6.52
N ALA A 104 -8.03 -3.94 5.32
CA ALA A 104 -8.12 -4.69 4.08
C ALA A 104 -7.18 -5.91 4.06
N ALA A 105 -5.96 -5.75 4.59
CA ALA A 105 -5.00 -6.85 4.78
C ALA A 105 -5.51 -7.91 5.75
N GLY A 106 -6.07 -7.48 6.88
CA GLY A 106 -6.70 -8.38 7.85
C GLY A 106 -7.85 -9.18 7.24
N VAL A 107 -8.76 -8.52 6.51
CA VAL A 107 -9.90 -9.18 5.85
C VAL A 107 -9.44 -10.19 4.81
N TYR A 108 -8.44 -9.87 4.00
CA TYR A 108 -7.91 -10.80 3.00
C TYR A 108 -7.18 -11.99 3.63
N ALA A 109 -6.44 -11.77 4.72
CA ALA A 109 -5.83 -12.85 5.50
C ALA A 109 -6.89 -13.77 6.11
N LEU A 110 -7.96 -13.21 6.69
CA LEU A 110 -9.10 -13.98 7.19
C LEU A 110 -9.80 -14.79 6.08
N TRP A 111 -9.99 -14.19 4.90
CA TRP A 111 -10.56 -14.88 3.75
C TRP A 111 -9.69 -16.05 3.27
N LEU A 112 -8.37 -15.86 3.21
CA LEU A 112 -7.44 -16.95 2.88
C LEU A 112 -7.51 -18.09 3.91
N ILE A 113 -7.51 -17.77 5.21
CA ILE A 113 -7.63 -18.77 6.28
C ILE A 113 -8.97 -19.51 6.16
N ALA A 114 -10.09 -18.79 6.01
CA ALA A 114 -11.41 -19.38 5.85
C ALA A 114 -11.48 -20.31 4.63
N SER A 115 -10.96 -19.87 3.47
CA SER A 115 -10.91 -20.69 2.24
C SER A 115 -10.05 -21.94 2.38
N SER A 116 -8.96 -21.87 3.16
CA SER A 116 -8.11 -23.02 3.48
C SER A 116 -8.82 -24.02 4.39
N MET A 117 -9.63 -23.55 5.33
CA MET A 117 -10.45 -24.39 6.21
C MET A 117 -11.57 -25.09 5.42
N THR A 118 -12.18 -24.41 4.44
CA THR A 118 -13.20 -25.01 3.56
C THR A 118 -12.64 -26.10 2.64
N THR A 119 -11.32 -26.07 2.36
CA THR A 119 -10.64 -27.07 1.53
C THR A 119 -10.14 -28.28 2.34
N HIS A 120 -10.34 -28.30 3.66
CA HIS A 120 -10.00 -29.42 4.54
C HIS A 120 -11.08 -30.53 4.54
N ASN A 121 -11.57 -30.92 3.37
CA ASN A 121 -12.30 -32.19 3.17
C ASN A 121 -12.16 -32.71 1.73
N ARG A 122 -10.93 -32.78 1.22
CA ARG A 122 -10.60 -33.68 0.10
C ARG A 122 -9.23 -34.29 0.37
N ASN A 123 -9.26 -35.55 0.81
CA ASN A 123 -8.13 -36.48 0.91
C ASN A 123 -7.05 -36.19 -0.14
N THR A 124 -5.80 -35.99 0.29
CA THR A 124 -4.60 -36.58 -0.35
C THR A 124 -3.32 -36.26 0.44
N SER A 125 -2.85 -37.30 1.12
CA SER A 125 -1.46 -37.72 1.40
C SER A 125 -0.42 -36.71 1.95
N PRO A 126 0.22 -37.03 3.10
CA PRO A 126 1.35 -36.29 3.64
C PRO A 126 2.62 -36.70 2.89
N GLN A 127 3.14 -35.86 2.00
CA GLN A 127 4.48 -36.07 1.44
C GLN A 127 5.41 -34.92 1.82
N GLY A 128 6.29 -35.29 2.75
CA GLY A 128 7.53 -34.66 3.16
C GLY A 128 7.97 -33.43 2.38
N SER A 129 8.02 -32.31 3.08
CA SER A 129 9.02 -31.28 2.84
C SER A 129 9.29 -30.61 4.18
N GLN A 130 10.29 -31.12 4.88
CA GLN A 130 10.92 -30.43 6.00
C GLN A 130 11.44 -29.09 5.47
N ALA A 131 10.68 -28.01 5.66
CA ALA A 131 11.18 -26.66 5.48
C ALA A 131 11.66 -26.18 6.86
N PRO A 132 12.96 -25.85 7.00
CA PRO A 132 13.55 -25.54 8.30
C PRO A 132 12.90 -24.31 8.89
N LEU A 133 12.99 -24.21 10.22
CA LEU A 133 12.67 -23.05 11.07
C LEU A 133 13.24 -21.73 10.51
N ARG A 134 12.64 -21.18 9.45
CA ARG A 134 12.79 -19.80 9.00
C ARG A 134 11.55 -19.06 9.47
N PHE A 135 11.64 -18.73 10.75
CA PHE A 135 10.95 -17.67 11.46
C PHE A 135 10.38 -16.61 10.47
N VAL A 136 9.05 -16.49 10.43
CA VAL A 136 8.32 -15.34 9.88
C VAL A 136 8.39 -15.15 8.35
N THR A 137 8.17 -16.20 7.56
CA THR A 137 7.69 -15.99 6.17
C THR A 137 6.43 -16.82 5.96
N PHE A 138 5.28 -16.16 6.05
CA PHE A 138 3.95 -16.70 5.76
C PHE A 138 3.88 -17.20 4.31
N VAL A 139 4.26 -18.45 4.09
CA VAL A 139 3.95 -19.24 2.89
C VAL A 139 2.90 -20.27 3.31
N ILE A 140 1.63 -19.88 3.22
CA ILE A 140 0.51 -20.82 3.38
C ILE A 140 0.18 -21.38 1.99
N GLY A 141 0.39 -22.69 1.81
CA GLY A 141 -0.17 -23.45 0.68
C GLY A 141 0.34 -23.10 -0.73
N GLY A 142 1.58 -22.61 -0.89
CA GLY A 142 2.12 -22.27 -2.22
C GLY A 142 1.54 -21.01 -2.87
N ARG A 143 0.55 -20.36 -2.24
CA ARG A 143 0.02 -19.05 -2.65
C ARG A 143 0.60 -17.98 -1.74
N ARG A 144 1.62 -17.28 -2.25
CA ARG A 144 2.49 -16.41 -1.47
C ARG A 144 1.88 -15.03 -1.24
N THR A 145 1.91 -14.59 0.02
CA THR A 145 1.90 -13.21 0.56
C THR A 145 0.83 -12.23 0.04
N THR A 146 0.09 -11.67 0.98
CA THR A 146 -0.93 -10.63 0.80
C THR A 146 -0.27 -9.32 0.35
N PRO A 147 -0.64 -8.72 -0.80
CA PRO A 147 -0.01 -7.51 -1.32
C PRO A 147 -0.48 -6.29 -0.49
N TYR A 148 0.27 -5.98 0.57
CA TYR A 148 -0.05 -4.89 1.48
C TYR A 148 -0.01 -3.53 0.76
N ALA A 149 0.95 -3.32 -0.15
CA ALA A 149 1.02 -2.09 -0.94
C ALA A 149 -0.20 -1.95 -1.88
N ALA A 150 -0.70 -3.04 -2.45
CA ALA A 150 -1.92 -3.01 -3.26
C ALA A 150 -3.15 -2.58 -2.45
N MET A 151 -3.29 -3.08 -1.21
CA MET A 151 -4.37 -2.66 -0.31
C MET A 151 -4.25 -1.21 0.10
N LEU A 152 -3.02 -0.74 0.29
CA LEU A 152 -2.74 0.64 0.64
C LEU A 152 -3.08 1.60 -0.51
N ALA A 153 -2.76 1.21 -1.74
CA ALA A 153 -3.17 1.96 -2.94
C ALA A 153 -4.70 1.92 -3.16
N LEU A 154 -5.37 0.80 -2.90
CA LEU A 154 -6.84 0.71 -2.94
C LEU A 154 -7.50 1.62 -1.89
N ALA A 155 -6.97 1.64 -0.67
CA ALA A 155 -7.44 2.55 0.38
C ALA A 155 -7.25 4.02 -0.02
N ALA A 156 -6.15 4.34 -0.70
CA ALA A 156 -5.88 5.68 -1.21
C ALA A 156 -6.88 6.11 -2.30
N ILE A 157 -7.20 5.21 -3.23
CA ILE A 157 -8.24 5.42 -4.24
C ILE A 157 -9.61 5.64 -3.59
N GLY A 158 -9.96 4.82 -2.59
CA GLY A 158 -11.22 4.95 -1.86
C GLY A 158 -11.33 6.27 -1.09
N SER A 159 -10.26 6.70 -0.41
CA SER A 159 -10.23 7.98 0.31
C SER A 159 -10.33 9.17 -0.63
N PHE A 160 -9.71 9.10 -1.80
CA PHE A 160 -9.86 10.11 -2.85
C PHE A 160 -11.31 10.18 -3.35
N ALA A 161 -11.95 9.02 -3.59
CA ALA A 161 -13.36 8.99 -4.00
C ALA A 161 -14.28 9.61 -2.94
N ILE A 162 -14.08 9.30 -1.65
CA ILE A 162 -14.88 9.89 -0.56
C ILE A 162 -14.69 11.41 -0.48
N ASN A 163 -13.45 11.92 -0.64
CA ASN A 163 -13.21 13.37 -0.68
C ASN A 163 -13.84 14.02 -1.92
N ALA A 164 -13.75 13.38 -3.09
CA ALA A 164 -14.33 13.89 -4.32
C ALA A 164 -15.88 13.93 -4.29
N PHE A 165 -16.52 12.93 -3.67
CA PHE A 165 -17.97 12.90 -3.48
C PHE A 165 -18.46 13.75 -2.29
N GLY A 166 -17.61 13.97 -1.28
CA GLY A 166 -17.91 14.81 -0.13
C GLY A 166 -17.97 16.30 -0.44
N VAL A 167 -17.25 16.76 -1.48
CA VAL A 167 -17.31 18.16 -1.98
C VAL A 167 -18.55 18.41 -2.86
N ALA A 168 -19.29 17.37 -3.24
CA ALA A 168 -20.52 17.49 -4.04
C ALA A 168 -21.81 17.60 -3.20
N ARG A 169 -21.70 17.86 -1.88
CA ARG A 169 -22.80 18.27 -0.99
C ARG A 169 -22.48 19.62 -0.37
#